data_AF-A0AAW4N2Y1-F1
#
_entry.id   AF-A0AAW4N2Y1-F1
#
_cell.length_a   1.000
_cell.length_b   1.000
_cell.length_c   1.000
_cell.angle_alpha   90.00
_cell.angle_beta   90.00
_cell.angle_gamma   90.00
#
_symmetry.space_group_name_H-M   'P 1'
#
loop_
_entity.id
_entity.type
_entity.pdbx_description
1 polymer ?
#
loop_
_entity_poly.entity_id
_entity_poly.type
_entity_poly.pdbx_seq_one_letter_code
_entity_poly.pdbx_strand_id
1 'polypeptide(L)'
;MGEKYGKTAAQVALRWLLQSDVIIIPKTVHKERMEENLNLFDFNLDAEDMQKIAALDTAHSLFLDHHSGETTKQFMEWRAVVKPTE
;
A
#
# COMPACT_ATOMS: atom_id res chain seq x y z
N MET A 1 4.81 -1.78 16.91
CA MET A 1 5.90 -2.30 16.05
C MET A 1 6.83 -1.19 15.57
N GLY A 2 6.34 -0.09 14.98
CA GLY A 2 7.19 1.03 14.54
C GLY A 2 8.17 1.57 15.60
N GLU A 3 7.72 1.67 16.85
CA GLU A 3 8.57 2.07 18.00
C GLU A 3 9.83 1.20 18.17
N LYS A 4 9.75 -0.11 17.89
CA LYS A 4 10.90 -1.05 17.96
C LYS A 4 12.03 -0.63 17.03
N TYR A 5 11.71 -0.01 15.91
CA TYR A 5 12.66 0.41 14.88
C TYR A 5 12.88 1.92 14.85
N GLY A 6 12.18 2.70 15.69
CA GLY A 6 12.15 4.16 15.59
C GLY A 6 11.55 4.66 14.28
N LYS A 7 10.61 3.92 13.69
CA LYS A 7 10.01 4.18 12.38
C LYS A 7 8.49 4.36 12.47
N THR A 8 7.92 5.08 11.51
CA THR A 8 6.46 5.25 11.42
C THR A 8 5.80 3.96 10.95
N ALA A 9 4.48 3.84 11.17
CA ALA A 9 3.72 2.72 10.64
C ALA A 9 3.79 2.62 9.11
N ALA A 10 3.84 3.77 8.41
CA ALA A 10 3.99 3.81 6.95
C ALA A 10 5.34 3.23 6.53
N GLN A 11 6.43 3.60 7.19
CA GLN A 11 7.76 3.06 6.89
C GLN A 11 7.84 1.55 7.14
N VAL A 12 7.24 1.06 8.23
CA VAL A 12 7.17 -0.39 8.51
C VAL A 12 6.42 -1.11 7.39
N ALA A 13 5.26 -0.59 6.96
CA ALA A 13 4.47 -1.20 5.89
C ALA A 13 5.23 -1.22 4.54
N LEU A 14 5.87 -0.11 4.18
CA LEU A 14 6.68 -0.03 2.95
C LEU A 14 7.90 -0.95 3.02
N ARG A 15 8.57 -1.02 4.17
CA ARG A 15 9.71 -1.92 4.38
C ARG A 15 9.31 -3.40 4.27
N TRP A 16 8.16 -3.76 4.82
CA TRP A 16 7.63 -5.12 4.73
C TRP A 16 7.40 -5.55 3.27
N LEU A 17 6.81 -4.68 2.44
CA LEU A 17 6.64 -4.93 1.01
C LEU A 17 7.99 -5.11 0.29
N LEU A 18 8.94 -4.21 0.54
CA LEU A 18 10.28 -4.30 -0.04
C LEU A 18 11.01 -5.60 0.35
N GLN A 19 10.94 -6.00 1.62
CA GLN A 19 11.53 -7.27 2.09
C GLN A 19 10.82 -8.51 1.53
N SER A 20 9.58 -8.35 1.07
CA SER A 20 8.80 -9.40 0.40
C SER A 20 9.05 -9.45 -1.11
N ASP A 21 10.11 -8.78 -1.59
CA ASP A 21 10.51 -8.69 -3.00
C ASP A 21 9.44 -8.02 -3.90
N VAL A 22 8.67 -7.10 -3.32
CA VAL A 22 7.64 -6.32 -4.04
C VAL A 22 8.13 -4.90 -4.30
N ILE A 23 8.12 -4.47 -5.56
CA ILE A 23 8.40 -3.08 -5.94
C ILE A 23 7.26 -2.18 -5.47
N ILE A 24 7.58 -1.10 -4.75
CA ILE A 24 6.62 -0.16 -4.18
C ILE A 24 6.58 1.17 -4.94
N ILE A 25 5.40 1.81 -5.00
CA ILE A 25 5.16 3.12 -5.61
C ILE A 25 4.34 4.04 -4.69
N PRO A 26 4.87 4.46 -3.51
CA PRO A 26 4.13 5.27 -2.57
C PRO A 26 3.87 6.68 -3.11
N LYS A 27 2.60 7.13 -3.08
CA LYS A 27 2.22 8.47 -3.53
C LYS A 27 2.18 9.47 -2.36
N THR A 28 2.74 10.66 -2.56
CA THR A 28 2.58 11.80 -1.66
C THR A 28 2.70 13.12 -2.44
N VAL A 29 2.16 14.21 -1.88
CA VAL A 29 2.39 15.59 -2.35
C VAL A 29 3.24 16.40 -1.36
N HIS A 30 3.53 15.85 -0.18
CA HIS A 30 4.30 16.50 0.87
C HIS A 30 5.75 16.02 0.84
N LYS A 31 6.69 16.98 0.85
CA LYS A 31 8.12 16.71 0.72
C LYS A 31 8.66 15.88 1.87
N GLU A 32 8.24 16.17 3.10
CA GLU A 32 8.67 15.47 4.32
C GLU A 32 8.33 13.98 4.24
N ARG A 33 7.17 13.65 3.66
CA ARG A 33 6.77 12.26 3.41
C ARG A 33 7.53 11.61 2.25
N MET A 34 8.02 12.37 1.28
CA MET A 34 8.89 11.81 0.23
C MET A 34 10.19 11.34 0.86
N GLU A 35 10.80 12.16 1.72
CA GLU A 35 12.01 11.82 2.45
C GLU A 35 11.77 10.62 3.38
N GLU A 36 10.65 10.60 4.12
CA GLU A 36 10.26 9.48 4.98
C GLU A 36 10.08 8.16 4.19
N ASN A 37 9.39 8.21 3.04
CA ASN A 37 9.14 7.06 2.17
C ASN A 37 10.41 6.54 1.47
N LEU A 38 11.46 7.36 1.36
CA LEU A 38 12.77 6.94 0.82
C LEU A 38 13.67 6.35 1.92
N ASN A 39 13.49 6.75 3.17
CA ASN A 39 14.30 6.29 4.30
C ASN A 39 13.87 4.91 4.82
N LEU A 40 13.98 3.90 3.96
CA LEU A 40 13.55 2.52 4.22
C LEU A 40 14.72 1.52 4.26
N PHE A 41 15.94 1.93 3.96
CA PHE A 41 17.08 1.02 3.77
C PHE A 41 18.02 0.93 4.99
N ASP A 42 17.79 1.76 6.00
CA ASP A 42 18.57 1.85 7.24
C ASP A 42 18.08 0.92 8.35
N PHE A 43 17.03 0.13 8.11
CA PHE A 43 16.51 -0.87 9.04
C PHE A 43 15.95 -2.11 8.32
N ASN A 44 15.74 -3.18 9.08
CA ASN A 44 15.16 -4.42 8.58
C ASN A 44 14.21 -5.01 9.62
N LEU A 45 13.05 -5.49 9.18
CA LEU A 45 12.13 -6.27 9.99
C LEU A 45 12.69 -7.67 10.19
N ASP A 46 12.65 -8.16 11.43
CA ASP A 46 12.97 -9.55 11.72
C ASP A 46 11.87 -10.52 11.28
N ALA A 47 12.18 -11.81 11.31
CA ALA A 47 11.28 -12.86 10.82
C ALA A 47 9.94 -12.88 11.59
N GLU A 48 9.96 -12.58 12.90
CA GLU A 48 8.76 -12.55 13.73
C GLU A 48 7.83 -11.40 13.32
N ASP A 49 8.38 -10.21 13.10
CA ASP A 49 7.61 -9.05 12.67
C ASP A 49 7.09 -9.21 11.25
N MET A 50 7.88 -9.81 10.35
CA MET A 50 7.43 -10.16 9.00
C MET A 50 6.21 -11.10 9.04
N GLN A 51 6.23 -12.12 9.91
CA GLN A 51 5.13 -13.06 10.10
C GLN A 51 3.90 -12.41 10.73
N LYS A 52 4.08 -11.54 11.73
CA LYS A 52 2.96 -10.81 12.37
C LYS A 52 2.20 -9.95 11.37
N ILE A 53 2.90 -9.27 10.46
CA ILE A 53 2.25 -8.46 9.41
C ILE A 53 1.55 -9.37 8.39
N ALA A 54 2.16 -10.48 7.99
CA ALA A 54 1.54 -11.44 7.07
C ALA A 54 0.23 -12.01 7.63
N ALA A 55 0.12 -12.20 8.94
CA ALA A 55 -1.10 -12.68 9.60
C ALA A 55 -2.27 -11.68 9.58
N LEU A 56 -2.06 -10.44 9.14
CA LEU A 56 -3.12 -9.42 9.00
C LEU A 56 -3.87 -9.52 7.66
N ASP A 57 -3.41 -10.36 6.73
CA ASP A 57 -4.04 -10.49 5.42
C ASP A 57 -5.48 -11.00 5.54
N THR A 58 -6.39 -10.33 4.85
CA THR A 58 -7.81 -10.70 4.78
C THR A 58 -8.18 -11.39 3.48
N ALA A 59 -7.24 -11.51 2.53
CA ALA A 59 -7.46 -12.04 1.18
C ALA A 59 -8.53 -11.27 0.37
N HIS A 60 -8.84 -10.03 0.77
CA HIS A 60 -9.82 -9.17 0.11
C HIS A 60 -9.20 -7.85 -0.35
N SER A 61 -9.62 -7.40 -1.53
CA SER A 61 -9.28 -6.06 -2.04
C SER A 61 -9.86 -4.97 -1.12
N LEU A 62 -9.08 -3.93 -0.85
CA LEU A 62 -9.54 -2.77 -0.06
C LEU A 62 -10.50 -1.85 -0.80
N PHE A 63 -10.66 -2.04 -2.12
CA PHE A 63 -11.47 -1.17 -2.97
C PHE A 63 -12.62 -1.93 -3.59
N LEU A 64 -12.31 -2.72 -4.62
CA LEU A 64 -13.28 -3.35 -5.51
C LEU A 64 -12.87 -4.79 -5.78
N ASP A 65 -13.85 -5.67 -5.87
CA ASP A 65 -13.67 -7.01 -6.40
C ASP A 65 -13.77 -6.97 -7.93
N HIS A 66 -12.63 -7.18 -8.59
CA HIS A 66 -12.54 -7.14 -10.05
C HIS A 66 -13.24 -8.33 -10.72
N HIS A 67 -13.63 -9.35 -9.96
CA HIS A 67 -14.38 -10.50 -10.46
C HIS A 67 -15.90 -10.32 -10.35
N SER A 68 -16.36 -9.25 -9.69
CA SER A 68 -17.79 -8.95 -9.56
C SER A 68 -18.35 -8.32 -10.83
N GLY A 69 -19.42 -8.92 -11.35
CA GLY A 69 -20.19 -8.35 -12.47
C GLY A 69 -20.84 -7.01 -12.12
N GLU A 70 -21.19 -6.80 -10.85
CA GLU A 70 -21.72 -5.52 -10.36
C GLU A 70 -20.65 -4.43 -10.39
N THR A 71 -19.46 -4.71 -9.86
CA THR A 71 -18.31 -3.79 -9.92
C THR A 71 -17.97 -3.43 -11.36
N THR A 72 -18.00 -4.41 -12.25
CA THR A 72 -17.77 -4.19 -13.69
C THR A 72 -18.79 -3.21 -14.26
N LYS A 73 -20.08 -3.42 -13.98
CA LYS A 73 -21.17 -2.54 -14.44
C LYS A 73 -20.98 -1.11 -13.91
N GLN A 74 -20.74 -0.95 -12.61
CA GLN A 74 -20.52 0.36 -11.98
C GLN A 74 -19.36 1.14 -12.62
N PHE A 75 -18.23 0.47 -12.87
CA PHE A 75 -17.07 1.11 -13.50
C PHE A 75 -17.34 1.56 -14.93
N MET A 76 -18.07 0.76 -15.71
CA MET A 76 -18.45 1.10 -17.09
C MET A 76 -19.46 2.25 -17.15
N GLU A 77 -20.42 2.27 -16.22
CA GLU A 77 -21.40 3.35 -16.12
C GLU A 77 -20.74 4.67 -15.69
N TRP A 78 -19.79 4.65 -14.76
CA TRP A 78 -19.05 5.86 -14.35
C TRP A 78 -18.33 6.53 -15.53
N ARG A 79 -17.70 5.75 -16.41
CA ARG A 79 -17.07 6.25 -17.63
C ARG A 79 -18.04 6.92 -18.59
N ALA A 80 -19.32 6.54 -18.57
CA ALA A 80 -20.33 7.16 -19.43
C ALA A 80 -20.77 8.55 -18.92
N VAL A 81 -20.58 8.85 -17.64
CA VAL A 81 -20.99 10.12 -17.01
C VAL A 81 -19.84 11.12 -16.94
N VAL A 82 -18.59 10.67 -16.85
CA VAL A 82 -17.40 11.53 -16.89
C VAL A 82 -17.01 11.78 -18.34
N LYS A 83 -17.48 12.90 -18.90
CA LYS A 83 -16.96 13.39 -20.19
C LYS A 83 -15.50 13.82 -19.99
N PRO A 84 -14.58 13.46 -20.90
CA PRO A 84 -13.22 14.02 -20.87
C PRO A 84 -13.33 15.54 -20.93
N THR A 85 -12.73 16.24 -19.98
CA THR A 85 -12.44 17.66 -20.14
C THR A 85 -11.36 17.78 -21.21
N GLU A 86 -11.64 18.57 -22.25
CA GLU A 86 -10.69 18.94 -23.32
C GLU A 86 -9.39 19.55 -22.75
#